data_AF-A0A674D828-F1
#
_entry.id   AF-A0A674D828-F1
#
_cell.length_a   1.000
_cell.length_b   1.000
_cell.length_c   1.000
_cell.angle_alpha   90.00
_cell.angle_beta   90.00
_cell.angle_gamma   90.00
#
_symmetry.space_group_name_H-M   'P 1'
#
loop_
_entity.id
_entity.type
_entity.pdbx_description
1 polymer ?
#
loop_
_entity_poly.entity_id
_entity_poly.type
_entity_poly.pdbx_seq_one_letter_code
_entity_poly.pdbx_strand_id
1 'polypeptide(L)'
;LYCFLKAVIVRVEIPAFPWALWQFRAMIVCVNPSSWPVLDYADYGCYCGKGGSGTPVDDLDRCCQVHDYCYSDSMQHEDCWGIFDNPYTEIYSYQCDRASKTVTCKENNNPCEMFICECDRKAAMCFDKAGYNPEHAHLPSEHC
;
A
#
# COMPACT_ATOMS: atom_id res chain seq x y z
N LEU A 1 -22.92 -39.59 34.55
CA LEU A 1 -21.75 -39.25 33.71
C LEU A 1 -22.20 -39.43 32.27
N TYR A 2 -22.33 -38.45 31.39
CA TYR A 2 -21.45 -37.32 31.09
C TYR A 2 -22.25 -36.09 30.64
N CYS A 3 -21.78 -34.93 31.08
CA CYS A 3 -22.20 -33.61 30.63
C CYS A 3 -21.50 -33.32 29.30
N PHE A 4 -22.22 -33.05 28.22
CA PHE A 4 -21.63 -32.49 27.00
C PHE A 4 -21.89 -30.98 26.99
N LEU A 5 -20.91 -30.20 27.48
CA LEU A 5 -20.90 -28.76 27.25
C LEU A 5 -20.79 -28.53 25.73
N LYS A 6 -21.79 -27.85 25.16
CA LYS A 6 -21.67 -27.26 23.82
C LYS A 6 -20.68 -26.11 23.91
N ALA A 7 -19.50 -26.28 23.34
CA ALA A 7 -18.55 -25.19 23.17
C ALA A 7 -19.18 -24.15 22.22
N VAL A 8 -19.41 -22.94 22.72
CA VAL A 8 -19.75 -21.79 21.88
C VAL A 8 -18.44 -21.32 21.26
N ILE A 9 -18.25 -21.59 19.96
CA ILE A 9 -17.13 -21.03 19.20
C ILE A 9 -17.47 -19.55 18.98
N VAL A 10 -16.89 -18.67 19.80
CA VAL A 10 -16.87 -17.24 19.51
C VAL A 10 -15.90 -17.05 18.34
N ARG A 11 -16.42 -16.70 17.17
CA ARG A 11 -15.56 -16.19 16.09
C ARG A 11 -15.01 -14.85 16.57
N VAL A 12 -13.74 -14.84 16.97
CA VAL A 12 -13.00 -13.60 17.11
C VAL A 12 -12.74 -13.13 15.68
N GLU A 13 -13.46 -12.11 15.24
CA GLU A 13 -13.06 -11.33 14.06
C GLU A 13 -11.74 -10.66 14.44
N ILE A 14 -10.62 -11.30 14.09
CA ILE A 14 -9.32 -10.64 14.15
C ILE A 14 -9.46 -9.47 13.17
N PRO A 15 -9.32 -8.20 13.61
CA PRO A 15 -9.34 -7.08 12.69
C PRO A 15 -8.32 -7.39 11.60
N ALA A 16 -8.73 -7.28 10.33
CA ALA A 16 -7.86 -7.57 9.20
C ALA A 16 -6.53 -6.85 9.43
N PHE A 17 -5.50 -7.62 9.80
CA PHE A 17 -4.14 -7.08 9.90
C PHE A 17 -3.87 -6.44 8.54
N PRO A 18 -3.16 -5.31 8.43
CA PRO A 18 -3.04 -4.60 7.15
C PRO A 18 -2.07 -5.33 6.21
N TRP A 19 -2.43 -6.55 5.78
CA TRP A 19 -1.59 -7.48 5.04
C TRP A 19 -1.14 -6.86 3.71
N ALA A 20 -2.03 -6.14 3.01
CA ALA A 20 -1.70 -5.44 1.77
C ALA A 20 -0.65 -4.33 1.96
N LEU A 21 -0.78 -3.47 2.99
CA LEU A 21 0.25 -2.48 3.30
C LEU A 21 1.61 -3.11 3.62
N TRP A 22 1.63 -4.29 4.24
CA TRP A 22 2.88 -5.05 4.43
C TRP A 22 3.45 -5.58 3.10
N GLN A 23 2.60 -5.93 2.13
CA GLN A 23 3.03 -6.29 0.77
C GLN A 23 3.59 -5.07 0.03
N PHE A 24 2.94 -3.91 0.11
CA PHE A 24 3.47 -2.66 -0.46
C PHE A 24 4.84 -2.31 0.14
N ARG A 25 4.97 -2.34 1.47
CA ARG A 25 6.26 -2.16 2.14
C ARG A 25 7.33 -3.13 1.61
N ALA A 26 6.97 -4.39 1.40
CA ALA A 26 7.89 -5.39 0.87
C ALA A 26 8.28 -5.13 -0.60
N MET A 27 7.39 -4.57 -1.42
CA MET A 27 7.71 -4.10 -2.77
C MET A 27 8.69 -2.93 -2.76
N ILE A 28 8.50 -1.94 -1.87
CA ILE A 28 9.43 -0.82 -1.74
C ILE A 28 10.83 -1.32 -1.33
N VAL A 29 10.91 -2.24 -0.36
CA VAL A 29 12.19 -2.87 0.04
C VAL A 29 12.79 -3.74 -1.07
N CYS A 30 11.97 -4.33 -1.95
CA CYS A 30 12.46 -5.09 -3.10
C CYS A 30 13.26 -4.20 -4.06
N VAL A 31 12.72 -3.03 -4.41
CA VAL A 31 13.31 -2.13 -5.40
C VAL A 31 14.39 -1.24 -4.79
N ASN A 32 14.19 -0.78 -3.56
CA ASN A 32 15.13 0.04 -2.80
C ASN A 32 15.46 -0.62 -1.43
N PRO A 33 16.44 -1.56 -1.39
CA PRO A 33 16.77 -2.31 -0.18
C PRO A 33 17.34 -1.49 0.98
N SER A 34 17.84 -0.28 0.71
CA SER A 34 18.38 0.64 1.73
C SER A 34 17.30 1.48 2.41
N SER A 35 16.08 1.51 1.86
CA SER A 35 14.98 2.29 2.43
C SER A 35 14.41 1.69 3.72
N TRP A 36 13.80 2.56 4.51
CA TRP A 36 13.02 2.26 5.69
C TRP A 36 11.59 2.77 5.47
N PRO A 37 10.73 2.07 4.70
CA PRO A 37 9.54 2.69 4.10
C PRO A 37 8.55 3.33 5.09
N VAL A 38 8.44 2.79 6.31
CA VAL A 38 7.57 3.35 7.35
C VAL A 38 8.11 4.66 7.91
N LEU A 39 9.44 4.83 7.93
CA LEU A 39 10.08 6.07 8.41
C LEU A 39 10.25 7.07 7.26
N ASP A 40 10.61 6.59 6.07
CA ASP A 40 10.95 7.44 4.94
C ASP A 40 9.70 7.96 4.20
N TYR A 41 8.62 7.17 4.11
CA TYR A 41 7.51 7.47 3.17
C TYR A 41 6.13 7.55 3.80
N ALA A 42 5.95 7.25 5.09
CA ALA A 42 4.61 7.22 5.69
C ALA A 42 4.10 8.60 6.19
N ASP A 43 4.98 9.60 6.23
CA ASP A 43 4.68 10.97 6.66
C ASP A 43 5.66 11.94 5.97
N TYR A 44 5.45 12.12 4.67
CA TYR A 44 6.35 12.86 3.78
C TYR A 44 5.58 13.76 2.81
N GLY A 45 6.02 15.01 2.67
CA GLY A 45 5.41 15.97 1.76
C GLY A 45 3.93 16.19 2.06
N CYS A 46 3.16 16.43 1.01
CA CYS A 46 1.73 16.74 1.10
C CYS A 46 0.82 15.53 0.88
N TYR A 47 1.34 14.42 0.34
CA TYR A 47 0.56 13.25 -0.07
C TYR A 47 1.04 11.93 0.53
N CYS A 48 2.33 11.75 0.83
CA CYS A 48 2.80 10.48 1.37
C CYS A 48 2.38 10.29 2.83
N GLY A 49 1.24 9.62 3.04
CA GLY A 49 0.66 9.39 4.36
C GLY A 49 -0.85 9.26 4.27
N LYS A 50 -1.56 9.46 5.40
CA LYS A 50 -3.02 9.43 5.41
C LYS A 50 -3.58 10.78 4.95
N GLY A 51 -4.26 10.80 3.81
CA GLY A 51 -4.98 11.98 3.33
C GLY A 51 -4.43 12.46 1.99
N GLY A 52 -3.92 13.68 1.95
CA GLY A 52 -3.32 14.26 0.75
C GLY A 52 -4.08 15.43 0.16
N SER A 53 -3.43 16.58 0.01
CA SER A 53 -4.00 17.77 -0.63
C SER A 53 -2.94 18.75 -1.10
N GLY A 54 -3.32 19.74 -1.92
CA GLY A 54 -2.40 20.80 -2.34
C GLY A 54 -1.57 20.43 -3.56
N THR A 55 -0.33 20.92 -3.62
CA THR A 55 0.61 20.66 -4.72
C THR A 55 1.75 19.78 -4.20
N PRO A 56 2.09 18.67 -4.88
CA PRO A 56 3.22 17.85 -4.45
C PRO A 56 4.51 18.65 -4.41
N VAL A 57 5.27 18.52 -3.32
CA VAL A 57 6.47 19.33 -3.07
C VAL A 57 7.70 18.86 -3.85
N ASP A 58 7.72 17.61 -4.29
CA ASP A 58 8.72 17.04 -5.18
C ASP A 58 8.19 15.80 -5.94
N ASP A 59 9.09 15.09 -6.62
CA ASP A 59 8.75 13.89 -7.39
C ASP A 59 8.35 12.71 -6.50
N LEU A 60 8.88 12.60 -5.28
CA LEU A 60 8.52 11.53 -4.36
C LEU A 60 7.10 11.73 -3.85
N ASP A 61 6.78 12.96 -3.46
CA ASP A 61 5.44 13.34 -3.06
C ASP A 61 4.43 13.20 -4.20
N ARG A 62 4.86 13.46 -5.45
CA ARG A 62 4.05 13.19 -6.64
C ARG A 62 3.78 11.69 -6.85
N CYS A 63 4.74 10.82 -6.55
CA CYS A 63 4.51 9.37 -6.58
C CYS A 63 3.37 8.98 -5.62
N CYS A 64 3.32 9.59 -4.43
CA CYS A 64 2.27 9.36 -3.44
C CYS A 64 0.92 9.90 -3.91
N GLN A 65 0.87 11.11 -4.48
CA GLN A 65 -0.36 11.65 -5.08
C GLN A 65 -0.96 10.69 -6.13
N VAL A 66 -0.11 10.14 -7.00
CA VAL A 66 -0.54 9.18 -8.03
C VAL A 66 -1.01 7.87 -7.39
N HIS A 67 -0.36 7.42 -6.32
CA HIS A 67 -0.77 6.23 -5.57
C HIS A 67 -2.13 6.41 -4.90
N ASP A 68 -2.38 7.55 -4.26
CA ASP A 68 -3.66 7.91 -3.66
C ASP A 68 -4.79 7.91 -4.68
N TYR A 69 -4.56 8.47 -5.87
CA TYR A 69 -5.53 8.42 -6.96
C TYR A 69 -5.77 6.99 -7.45
N CYS A 70 -4.71 6.19 -7.56
CA CYS A 70 -4.84 4.79 -7.96
C CYS A 70 -5.69 3.99 -6.94
N TYR A 71 -5.50 4.20 -5.65
CA TYR A 71 -6.33 3.61 -4.60
C TYR A 71 -7.77 4.15 -4.61
N SER A 72 -7.95 5.44 -4.90
CA SER A 72 -9.28 6.03 -5.06
C SER A 72 -10.04 5.40 -6.23
N ASP A 73 -9.35 5.15 -7.35
CA ASP A 73 -9.92 4.49 -8.52
C ASP A 73 -10.23 3.01 -8.24
N SER A 74 -9.36 2.30 -7.50
CA SER A 74 -9.61 0.90 -7.15
C SER A 74 -10.87 0.76 -6.29
N MET A 75 -11.11 1.67 -5.33
CA MET A 75 -12.32 1.66 -4.51
C MET A 75 -13.62 1.96 -5.30
N GLN A 76 -13.50 2.51 -6.51
CA GLN A 76 -14.61 2.81 -7.41
C GLN A 76 -14.75 1.79 -8.56
N HIS A 77 -13.80 0.87 -8.70
CA HIS A 77 -13.77 -0.10 -9.78
C HIS A 77 -14.89 -1.13 -9.65
N GLU A 78 -15.55 -1.50 -10.76
CA GLU A 78 -16.70 -2.40 -10.73
C GLU A 78 -16.37 -3.81 -10.23
N ASP A 79 -15.13 -4.26 -10.48
CA ASP A 79 -14.61 -5.54 -9.98
C ASP A 79 -14.13 -5.49 -8.52
N CYS A 80 -14.10 -4.30 -7.89
CA CYS A 80 -13.71 -4.13 -6.50
C CYS A 80 -14.93 -3.83 -5.63
N TRP A 81 -15.24 -4.73 -4.70
CA TRP A 81 -16.34 -4.55 -3.79
C TRP A 81 -15.87 -3.81 -2.54
N GLY A 82 -15.95 -2.47 -2.54
CA GLY A 82 -15.33 -1.59 -1.52
C GLY A 82 -15.68 -1.86 -0.04
N ILE A 83 -16.63 -2.74 0.29
CA ILE A 83 -16.86 -3.23 1.66
C ILE A 83 -15.81 -4.27 2.08
N PHE A 84 -15.34 -5.09 1.14
CA PHE A 84 -14.42 -6.20 1.36
C PHE A 84 -13.05 -5.96 0.73
N ASP A 85 -13.00 -5.36 -0.46
CA ASP A 85 -11.78 -5.17 -1.26
C ASP A 85 -11.15 -3.78 -1.00
N ASN A 86 -10.83 -3.51 0.26
CA ASN A 86 -10.17 -2.28 0.64
C ASN A 86 -8.67 -2.36 0.26
N PRO A 87 -8.11 -1.41 -0.51
CA PRO A 87 -6.72 -1.48 -1.00
C PRO A 87 -5.65 -1.52 0.11
N TYR A 88 -6.00 -1.12 1.34
CA TYR A 88 -5.10 -1.20 2.49
C TYR A 88 -5.07 -2.59 3.15
N THR A 89 -6.03 -3.46 2.84
CA THR A 89 -6.18 -4.80 3.45
C THR A 89 -6.25 -5.95 2.45
N GLU A 90 -6.60 -5.68 1.19
CA GLU A 90 -6.79 -6.69 0.15
C GLU A 90 -5.48 -7.33 -0.29
N ILE A 91 -5.37 -8.66 -0.11
CA ILE A 91 -4.12 -9.38 -0.35
C ILE A 91 -4.05 -9.77 -1.81
N TYR A 92 -2.96 -9.40 -2.47
CA TYR A 92 -2.70 -9.77 -3.85
C TYR A 92 -1.44 -10.65 -3.97
N SER A 93 -1.23 -11.24 -5.14
CA SER A 93 -0.07 -12.06 -5.47
C SER A 93 0.93 -11.27 -6.32
N TYR A 94 2.20 -11.26 -5.88
CA TYR A 94 3.30 -10.61 -6.59
C TYR A 94 4.58 -11.42 -6.49
N GLN A 95 5.57 -11.05 -7.29
CA GLN A 95 6.93 -11.56 -7.24
C GLN A 95 7.93 -10.40 -7.20
N CYS A 96 9.01 -10.59 -6.46
CA CYS A 96 10.15 -9.69 -6.42
C CYS A 96 11.37 -10.42 -6.99
N ASP A 97 11.96 -9.89 -8.06
CA ASP A 97 13.32 -10.21 -8.48
C ASP A 97 14.27 -9.22 -7.80
N ARG A 98 15.01 -9.71 -6.80
CA ARG A 98 15.97 -8.88 -6.04
C ARG A 98 17.23 -8.54 -6.81
N ALA A 99 17.60 -9.36 -7.81
CA ALA A 99 18.79 -9.13 -8.61
C ALA A 99 18.55 -7.97 -9.60
N SER A 100 17.37 -7.96 -10.24
CA SER A 100 16.97 -6.90 -11.15
C SER A 100 16.20 -5.76 -10.48
N LYS A 101 15.93 -5.85 -9.15
CA LYS A 101 15.11 -4.89 -8.39
C LYS A 101 13.77 -4.63 -9.07
N THR A 102 13.12 -5.69 -9.51
CA THR A 102 11.86 -5.61 -10.27
C THR A 102 10.75 -6.34 -9.52
N VAL A 103 9.59 -5.71 -9.46
CA VAL A 103 8.37 -6.32 -8.94
C VAL A 103 7.44 -6.62 -10.11
N THR A 104 6.76 -7.78 -10.06
CA THR A 104 5.77 -8.21 -11.04
C THR A 104 4.51 -8.67 -10.31
N CYS A 105 3.35 -8.14 -10.70
CA CYS A 105 2.05 -8.64 -10.25
C CYS A 105 1.69 -9.92 -11.00
N LYS A 106 1.24 -10.96 -10.28
CA LYS A 106 1.03 -12.27 -10.88
C LYS A 106 -0.35 -12.38 -11.51
N GLU A 107 -0.42 -13.15 -12.60
CA GLU A 107 -1.65 -13.37 -13.39
C GLU A 107 -2.76 -14.11 -12.63
N ASN A 108 -2.47 -14.77 -11.52
CA ASN A 108 -3.46 -15.44 -10.69
C ASN A 108 -4.25 -14.48 -9.78
N ASN A 109 -3.98 -13.18 -9.84
CA ASN A 109 -4.79 -12.18 -9.18
C ASN A 109 -6.14 -12.02 -9.90
N ASN A 110 -7.21 -11.85 -9.12
CA ASN A 110 -8.47 -11.36 -9.67
C ASN A 110 -8.31 -9.90 -10.16
N PRO A 111 -9.28 -9.35 -10.92
CA PRO A 111 -9.14 -8.00 -11.47
C PRO A 111 -8.89 -6.91 -10.41
N CYS A 112 -9.53 -6.98 -9.25
CA CYS A 112 -9.33 -6.02 -8.17
C CYS A 112 -7.95 -6.16 -7.52
N GLU A 113 -7.55 -7.39 -7.15
CA GLU A 113 -6.22 -7.70 -6.62
C GLU A 113 -5.11 -7.24 -7.57
N MET A 114 -5.31 -7.45 -8.89
CA MET A 114 -4.36 -7.02 -9.92
C MET A 114 -4.27 -5.49 -9.99
N PHE A 115 -5.40 -4.80 -9.93
CA PHE A 115 -5.44 -3.34 -9.92
C PHE A 115 -4.63 -2.76 -8.75
N ILE A 116 -4.93 -3.23 -7.53
CA ILE A 116 -4.27 -2.76 -6.30
C ILE A 116 -2.77 -3.10 -6.33
N CYS A 117 -2.42 -4.33 -6.74
CA CYS A 117 -1.02 -4.73 -6.90
C CYS A 117 -0.26 -3.80 -7.86
N GLU A 118 -0.88 -3.42 -8.98
CA GLU A 118 -0.26 -2.51 -9.95
C GLU A 118 -0.11 -1.08 -9.43
N CYS A 119 -1.04 -0.60 -8.57
CA CYS A 119 -0.86 0.66 -7.85
C CYS A 119 0.42 0.62 -7.00
N ASP A 120 0.56 -0.41 -6.16
CA ASP A 120 1.70 -0.56 -5.25
C ASP A 120 3.01 -0.79 -5.98
N ARG A 121 2.99 -1.60 -7.04
CA ARG A 121 4.16 -1.86 -7.89
C ARG A 121 4.67 -0.57 -8.53
N LYS A 122 3.77 0.24 -9.10
CA LYS A 122 4.13 1.51 -9.75
C LYS A 122 4.64 2.52 -8.73
N ALA A 123 4.00 2.64 -7.58
CA ALA A 123 4.44 3.52 -6.51
C ALA A 123 5.85 3.14 -6.01
N ALA A 124 6.10 1.85 -5.73
CA ALA A 124 7.41 1.38 -5.30
C ALA A 124 8.51 1.71 -6.33
N MET A 125 8.25 1.42 -7.62
CA MET A 125 9.20 1.76 -8.69
C MET A 125 9.39 3.27 -8.88
N CYS A 126 8.39 4.08 -8.54
CA CYS A 126 8.47 5.53 -8.57
C CYS A 126 9.36 6.05 -7.43
N PHE A 127 9.18 5.54 -6.21
CA PHE A 127 9.98 5.90 -5.04
C PHE A 127 11.47 5.63 -5.24
N ASP A 128 11.83 4.51 -5.89
CA ASP A 128 13.23 4.19 -6.21
C ASP A 128 13.90 5.24 -7.12
N LYS A 129 13.11 5.94 -7.95
CA LYS A 129 13.61 6.92 -8.94
C LYS A 129 13.54 8.37 -8.47
N ALA A 130 12.58 8.70 -7.59
CA ALA A 130 12.27 10.07 -7.21
C ALA A 130 13.34 10.73 -6.31
N GLY A 131 14.13 9.91 -5.59
CA GLY A 131 15.02 10.40 -4.55
C GLY A 131 14.26 10.74 -3.26
N TYR A 132 14.99 11.16 -2.22
CA TYR A 132 14.43 11.49 -0.92
C TYR A 132 15.03 12.80 -0.41
N ASN A 133 14.19 13.81 -0.16
CA ASN A 133 14.59 15.06 0.48
C ASN A 133 14.16 15.07 1.97
N PRO A 134 15.10 14.99 2.94
CA PRO A 134 14.75 14.96 4.37
C PRO A 134 14.05 16.23 4.86
N GLU A 135 14.14 17.36 4.16
CA GLU A 135 13.44 18.61 4.53
C GLU A 135 11.92 18.52 4.37
N HIS A 136 11.43 17.55 3.59
CA HIS A 136 10.00 17.33 3.38
C HIS A 136 9.42 16.23 4.27
N ALA A 137 10.24 15.61 5.13
CA ALA A 137 9.74 14.66 6.13
C ALA A 137 8.91 15.40 7.19
N HIS A 138 7.74 14.86 7.55
CA HIS A 138 6.81 15.47 8.51
C HIS A 138 6.41 16.92 8.14
N LEU A 139 6.23 17.19 6.84
CA LEU A 139 5.89 18.53 6.35
C LEU A 139 4.51 18.95 6.91
N PRO A 140 4.42 20.11 7.58
CA PRO A 140 3.13 20.60 8.07
C PRO A 140 2.14 20.88 6.94
N SER A 141 0.87 20.51 7.16
CA SER A 141 -0.20 20.59 6.15
C SER A 141 -0.47 22.01 5.61
N GLU A 142 -0.10 23.06 6.34
CA GLU A 142 -0.21 24.46 5.90
C GLU A 142 0.78 24.85 4.81
N HIS A 143 1.79 24.00 4.55
CA HIS A 143 2.71 24.12 3.42
C HIS A 143 2.22 23.37 2.17
N CYS A 144 1.02 22.82 2.26
CA CYS A 144 0.21 22.27 1.19
C CYS A 144 -0.98 23.22 0.93
#